data_AF-A9A6V0-F1
#
_entry.id   AF-A9A6V0-F1
#
_cell.length_a   1.000
_cell.length_b   1.000
_cell.length_c   1.000
_cell.angle_alpha   90.00
_cell.angle_beta   90.00
_cell.angle_gamma   90.00
#
_symmetry.space_group_name_H-M   'P 1'
#
loop_
_entity.id
_entity.type
_entity.pdbx_description
1 polymer ?
#
loop_
_entity_poly.entity_id
_entity_poly.type
_entity_poly.pdbx_seq_one_letter_code
_entity_poly.pdbx_strand_id
1 'polypeptide(L)'
;MITLENIPPATVQYDEDVSRRIVLDRVVFTVYCPFLFKRLSKSHNKQAYQEWKEKFPKNIVRVFDYGGKNSMGIKFPTERWSSDPIESQEGEVISDLTLSFTAPYVGYAYCNFNRLYMKQKGINPYEDTYKFTNVLPIYLNDEKELLNEMCVTFSDHVQELKFIYSEYLKKIFDLDIEELARDLELQETDYTSLVEVSVKQAEVDVEFLGCDQVQFEYIAETRKSNYMLRCGDWTQTEYYSKNLKSIPIQFKRYQKGAGINRHEFTWSKDASRNWLKFEDPELLYESILLGISESYLKYGFEFEGIRPIKLDGESLLQEFAEWWKLSLDITKTIIYGGATVVKFDRTTKNLREKLQRNNLIVKLESDFGRKRGIYRFSDAVERIRQALNGIYRCPECNSLMDYDYEEFAHVCKRCNHRISYSFERCSHDTEFVKFETIEPIEDEEEVKK
;
A
#
# COMPACT_ATOMS: atom_id res chain seq x y z
N MET A 1 15.34 9.28 -15.41
CA MET A 1 15.25 8.60 -14.10
C MET A 1 16.36 9.14 -13.24
N ILE A 2 16.00 9.83 -12.15
CA ILE A 2 16.95 10.28 -11.15
C ILE A 2 17.27 9.06 -10.29
N THR A 3 18.55 8.70 -10.18
CA THR A 3 19.04 7.67 -9.26
C THR A 3 19.84 8.37 -8.18
N LEU A 4 19.47 8.14 -6.91
CA LEU A 4 19.93 8.85 -5.70
C LEU A 4 21.41 8.59 -5.32
N GLU A 5 22.18 7.89 -6.15
CA GLU A 5 23.57 7.51 -5.91
C GLU A 5 24.57 8.69 -5.86
N ASN A 6 24.11 9.95 -5.96
CA ASN A 6 24.95 11.15 -5.97
C ASN A 6 24.56 12.21 -4.93
N ILE A 7 23.71 11.91 -3.95
CA ILE A 7 23.44 12.83 -2.83
C ILE A 7 24.62 12.73 -1.83
N PRO A 8 25.33 13.83 -1.52
CA PRO A 8 26.37 13.83 -0.48
C PRO A 8 25.75 13.42 0.86
N PRO A 9 26.46 12.75 1.77
CA PRO A 9 25.91 12.45 3.07
C PRO A 9 25.67 13.75 3.83
N ALA A 10 24.42 14.21 3.84
CA ALA A 10 23.96 15.16 4.83
C ALA A 10 24.25 14.56 6.21
N THR A 11 24.51 15.42 7.19
CA THR A 11 24.48 14.99 8.60
C THR A 11 23.08 14.45 8.87
N VAL A 12 22.91 13.13 8.78
CA VAL A 12 21.60 12.49 8.74
C VAL A 12 20.84 12.83 10.01
N GLN A 13 19.79 13.63 9.87
CA GLN A 13 18.81 13.87 10.91
C GLN A 13 17.67 12.87 10.73
N TYR A 14 17.30 12.18 11.80
CA TYR A 14 16.17 11.27 11.81
C TYR A 14 14.91 12.04 12.18
N ASP A 15 13.78 11.61 11.63
CA ASP A 15 12.48 12.13 12.05
C ASP A 15 12.11 11.51 13.41
N GLU A 16 11.84 12.36 14.39
CA GLU A 16 11.53 11.97 15.77
C GLU A 16 10.03 11.75 15.98
N ASP A 17 9.17 12.32 15.11
CA ASP A 17 7.71 12.35 15.26
C ASP A 17 7.00 11.46 14.23
N VAL A 18 7.60 10.30 13.96
CA VAL A 18 7.13 9.40 12.91
C VAL A 18 5.92 8.62 13.37
N SER A 19 4.80 8.91 12.72
CA SER A 19 3.60 8.10 12.85
C SER A 19 3.76 6.80 12.06
N ARG A 20 3.50 5.68 12.72
CA ARG A 20 3.45 4.36 12.10
C ARG A 20 2.18 3.65 12.54
N ARG A 21 1.76 2.65 11.77
CA ARG A 21 0.66 1.76 12.16
C ARG A 21 0.97 0.33 11.72
N ILE A 22 0.30 -0.61 12.37
CA ILE A 22 0.38 -2.03 12.02
C ILE A 22 -0.95 -2.46 11.43
N VAL A 23 -0.90 -3.15 10.29
CA VAL A 23 -2.09 -3.63 9.60
C VAL A 23 -1.97 -5.10 9.22
N LEU A 24 -3.08 -5.82 9.30
CA LEU A 24 -3.25 -7.13 8.69
C LEU A 24 -3.78 -6.90 7.27
N ASP A 25 -3.00 -7.24 6.24
CA ASP A 25 -3.47 -7.10 4.85
C ASP A 25 -4.16 -8.39 4.42
N ARG A 26 -3.41 -9.36 3.89
CA ARG A 26 -3.97 -10.58 3.32
C ARG A 26 -3.66 -11.78 4.18
N VAL A 27 -4.69 -12.55 4.52
CA VAL A 27 -4.54 -13.77 5.31
C VAL A 27 -5.18 -14.94 4.58
N VAL A 28 -4.48 -16.07 4.59
CA VAL A 28 -4.93 -17.34 4.03
C VAL A 28 -5.07 -18.34 5.16
N PHE A 29 -6.23 -18.98 5.25
CA PHE A 29 -6.57 -19.95 6.27
C PHE A 29 -6.73 -21.36 5.68
N THR A 30 -6.53 -22.35 6.54
CA THR A 30 -7.03 -23.72 6.34
C THR A 30 -8.15 -23.92 7.35
N VAL A 31 -9.31 -24.39 6.89
CA VAL A 31 -10.49 -24.67 7.72
C VAL A 31 -10.82 -26.15 7.63
N TYR A 32 -10.95 -26.83 8.76
CA TYR A 32 -11.24 -28.27 8.76
C TYR A 32 -11.84 -28.73 10.08
N CYS A 33 -12.37 -29.96 10.07
CA CYS A 33 -12.86 -30.61 11.28
C CYS A 33 -11.93 -31.78 11.64
N PRO A 34 -11.16 -31.72 12.75
CA PRO A 34 -10.12 -32.70 13.07
C PRO A 34 -10.63 -34.14 13.17
N PHE A 35 -11.81 -34.35 13.76
CA PHE A 35 -12.32 -35.72 13.97
C PHE A 35 -12.73 -36.40 12.66
N LEU A 36 -13.10 -35.64 11.62
CA LEU A 36 -13.46 -36.19 10.31
C LEU A 36 -12.29 -36.94 9.66
N PHE A 37 -11.03 -36.58 9.95
CA PHE A 37 -9.86 -37.30 9.45
C PHE A 37 -9.79 -38.75 9.93
N LYS A 38 -10.38 -39.05 11.11
CA LYS A 38 -10.44 -40.41 11.67
C LYS A 38 -11.69 -41.16 11.21
N ARG A 39 -12.73 -40.46 10.75
CA ARG A 39 -14.05 -41.03 10.44
C ARG A 39 -14.28 -41.22 8.96
N LEU A 40 -13.78 -40.31 8.13
CA LEU A 40 -13.94 -40.36 6.69
C LEU A 40 -12.69 -40.95 6.04
N SER A 41 -12.89 -41.96 5.20
CA SER A 41 -11.83 -42.42 4.31
C SER A 41 -11.64 -41.41 3.17
N LYS A 42 -10.38 -41.25 2.74
CA LYS A 42 -10.06 -40.35 1.63
C LYS A 42 -10.79 -40.80 0.36
N SER A 43 -11.79 -40.04 -0.04
CA SER A 43 -12.63 -40.32 -1.20
C SER A 43 -13.10 -39.02 -1.84
N HIS A 44 -13.27 -39.03 -3.16
CA HIS A 44 -13.77 -37.88 -3.91
C HIS A 44 -15.28 -37.98 -4.10
N ASN A 45 -16.03 -36.99 -3.62
CA ASN A 45 -17.49 -36.96 -3.76
C ASN A 45 -17.88 -36.55 -5.18
N LYS A 46 -17.95 -37.55 -6.07
CA LYS A 46 -18.28 -37.36 -7.49
C LYS A 46 -19.67 -36.77 -7.72
N GLN A 47 -20.64 -37.14 -6.87
CA GLN A 47 -22.02 -36.67 -7.00
C GLN A 47 -22.10 -35.16 -6.77
N ALA A 48 -21.58 -34.70 -5.62
CA ALA A 48 -21.51 -33.27 -5.31
C ALA A 48 -20.71 -32.51 -6.37
N TYR A 49 -19.57 -33.06 -6.81
CA TYR A 49 -18.78 -32.41 -7.86
C TYR A 49 -19.56 -32.19 -9.16
N GLN A 50 -20.29 -33.18 -9.67
CA GLN A 50 -21.06 -33.02 -10.91
C GLN A 50 -22.20 -32.03 -10.75
N GLU A 51 -22.96 -32.14 -9.66
CA GLU A 51 -24.08 -31.23 -9.38
C GLU A 51 -23.62 -29.77 -9.32
N TRP A 52 -22.57 -29.49 -8.55
CA TRP A 52 -22.07 -28.13 -8.35
C TRP A 52 -21.32 -27.61 -9.56
N LYS A 53 -20.70 -28.48 -10.36
CA LYS A 53 -20.11 -28.11 -11.65
C LYS A 53 -21.16 -27.71 -12.67
N GLU A 54 -22.32 -28.38 -12.69
CA GLU A 54 -23.44 -28.00 -13.56
C GLU A 54 -24.07 -26.67 -13.12
N LYS A 55 -24.27 -26.48 -11.81
CA LYS A 55 -24.89 -25.26 -11.26
C LYS A 55 -23.98 -24.04 -11.30
N PHE A 56 -22.69 -24.19 -10.95
CA PHE A 56 -21.74 -23.09 -10.76
C PHE A 56 -20.36 -23.40 -11.37
N PRO A 57 -20.26 -23.60 -12.70
CA PRO A 57 -19.03 -24.04 -13.35
C PRO A 57 -17.83 -23.10 -13.11
N LYS A 58 -18.08 -21.79 -13.03
CA LYS A 58 -17.04 -20.76 -12.80
C LYS A 58 -16.42 -20.83 -11.39
N ASN A 59 -17.12 -21.45 -10.44
CA ASN A 59 -16.68 -21.55 -9.05
C ASN A 59 -15.88 -22.83 -8.78
N ILE A 60 -15.78 -23.72 -9.77
CA ILE A 60 -15.02 -24.95 -9.66
C ILE A 60 -13.53 -24.66 -9.91
N VAL A 61 -12.71 -24.86 -8.89
CA VAL A 61 -11.29 -24.51 -8.92
C VAL A 61 -10.42 -25.71 -8.56
N ARG A 62 -9.15 -25.67 -8.94
CA ARG A 62 -8.15 -26.62 -8.46
C ARG A 62 -7.71 -26.24 -7.06
N VAL A 63 -7.65 -27.22 -6.17
CA VAL A 63 -7.14 -27.08 -4.81
C VAL A 63 -6.04 -28.12 -4.57
N PHE A 64 -5.07 -27.78 -3.74
CA PHE A 64 -4.12 -28.78 -3.23
C PHE A 64 -4.81 -29.52 -2.09
N ASP A 65 -4.94 -30.84 -2.19
CA ASP A 65 -5.45 -31.62 -1.06
C ASP A 65 -4.42 -31.68 0.08
N TYR A 66 -4.85 -32.14 1.26
CA TYR A 66 -3.97 -32.31 2.43
C TYR A 66 -2.77 -33.26 2.17
N GLY A 67 -2.84 -34.10 1.11
CA GLY A 67 -1.75 -34.99 0.68
C GLY A 67 -0.88 -34.40 -0.45
N GLY A 68 -1.05 -33.13 -0.80
CA GLY A 68 -0.28 -32.44 -1.85
C GLY A 68 -0.65 -32.83 -3.28
N LYS A 69 -1.75 -33.57 -3.50
CA LYS A 69 -2.26 -33.88 -4.85
C LYS A 69 -3.29 -32.84 -5.28
N ASN A 70 -3.29 -32.52 -6.57
CA ASN A 70 -4.30 -31.64 -7.15
C ASN A 70 -5.68 -32.32 -7.07
N SER A 71 -6.60 -31.69 -6.35
CA SER A 71 -8.02 -32.04 -6.28
C SER A 71 -8.86 -30.91 -6.89
N MET A 72 -10.14 -31.17 -7.10
CA MET A 72 -11.12 -30.14 -7.40
C MET A 72 -11.79 -29.68 -6.10
N GLY A 73 -12.12 -28.40 -6.05
CA GLY A 73 -12.93 -27.79 -5.00
C GLY A 73 -13.90 -26.78 -5.58
N ILE A 74 -14.76 -26.23 -4.72
CA ILE A 74 -15.70 -25.19 -5.06
C ILE A 74 -15.44 -23.95 -4.21
N LYS A 75 -15.33 -22.80 -4.87
CA LYS A 75 -15.02 -21.50 -4.31
C LYS A 75 -16.29 -20.67 -4.11
N PHE A 76 -16.46 -20.09 -2.94
CA PHE A 76 -17.57 -19.21 -2.59
C PHE A 76 -17.02 -17.89 -2.07
N PRO A 77 -17.40 -16.74 -2.66
CA PRO A 77 -17.15 -15.46 -2.02
C PRO A 77 -18.00 -15.37 -0.75
N THR A 78 -17.35 -15.20 0.40
CA THR A 78 -17.99 -15.00 1.69
C THR A 78 -18.25 -13.53 1.95
N GLU A 79 -17.41 -12.64 1.40
CA GLU A 79 -17.61 -11.20 1.50
C GLU A 79 -17.16 -10.44 0.23
N ARG A 80 -17.92 -9.41 -0.15
CA ARG A 80 -17.74 -8.59 -1.37
C ARG A 80 -18.05 -7.11 -1.14
N TRP A 81 -17.48 -6.23 -1.96
CA TRP A 81 -17.79 -4.81 -1.97
C TRP A 81 -19.20 -4.48 -2.48
N SER A 82 -19.62 -5.09 -3.59
CA SER A 82 -20.96 -4.93 -4.16
C SER A 82 -21.84 -6.16 -3.88
N SER A 83 -23.15 -5.94 -3.81
CA SER A 83 -24.18 -6.99 -3.80
C SER A 83 -24.47 -7.56 -5.19
N ASP A 84 -23.85 -7.02 -6.25
CA ASP A 84 -24.15 -7.41 -7.63
C ASP A 84 -23.76 -8.87 -7.96
N PRO A 85 -24.40 -9.51 -8.96
CA PRO A 85 -24.11 -10.88 -9.36
C PRO A 85 -22.65 -11.05 -9.82
N ILE A 86 -22.08 -12.22 -9.52
CA ILE A 86 -20.66 -12.64 -9.65
C ILE A 86 -20.03 -12.42 -11.06
N GLU A 87 -20.83 -12.11 -12.08
CA GLU A 87 -20.41 -12.22 -13.48
C GLU A 87 -19.45 -11.12 -13.96
N SER A 88 -19.21 -10.09 -13.16
CA SER A 88 -18.22 -9.06 -13.45
C SER A 88 -17.38 -8.75 -12.22
N GLN A 89 -16.08 -8.54 -12.41
CA GLN A 89 -15.16 -7.80 -11.53
C GLN A 89 -14.19 -8.64 -10.68
N GLU A 90 -13.03 -8.92 -11.26
CA GLU A 90 -11.79 -9.03 -10.49
C GLU A 90 -11.62 -7.76 -9.65
N GLY A 91 -11.53 -7.90 -8.33
CA GLY A 91 -11.31 -6.78 -7.40
C GLY A 91 -12.39 -6.56 -6.33
N GLU A 92 -13.59 -7.12 -6.49
CA GLU A 92 -14.69 -6.96 -5.51
C GLU A 92 -14.63 -7.91 -4.31
N VAL A 93 -14.02 -9.09 -4.47
CA VAL A 93 -13.95 -10.10 -3.40
C VAL A 93 -13.05 -9.60 -2.27
N ILE A 94 -13.61 -9.60 -1.06
CA ILE A 94 -12.92 -9.26 0.19
C ILE A 94 -12.50 -10.56 0.88
N SER A 95 -13.42 -11.53 0.96
CA SER A 95 -13.15 -12.84 1.55
C SER A 95 -13.81 -13.95 0.72
N ASP A 96 -13.17 -15.11 0.69
CA ASP A 96 -13.69 -16.31 0.05
C ASP A 96 -13.30 -17.59 0.78
N LEU A 97 -14.11 -18.64 0.61
CA LEU A 97 -13.87 -19.99 1.12
C LEU A 97 -13.95 -20.98 -0.05
N THR A 98 -12.93 -21.81 -0.18
CA THR A 98 -12.89 -22.90 -1.16
C THR A 98 -12.91 -24.24 -0.45
N LEU A 99 -13.91 -25.08 -0.73
CA LEU A 99 -14.04 -26.42 -0.15
C LEU A 99 -13.60 -27.51 -1.12
N SER A 100 -12.76 -28.43 -0.65
CA SER A 100 -12.36 -29.62 -1.42
C SER A 100 -13.53 -30.59 -1.57
N PHE A 101 -13.76 -31.12 -2.77
CA PHE A 101 -14.69 -32.25 -2.99
C PHE A 101 -14.12 -33.60 -2.49
N THR A 102 -12.88 -33.62 -2.01
CA THR A 102 -12.23 -34.81 -1.48
C THR A 102 -12.28 -34.82 0.05
N ALA A 103 -12.84 -35.88 0.63
CA ALA A 103 -12.91 -36.11 2.07
C ALA A 103 -11.49 -36.12 2.70
N PRO A 104 -11.31 -35.50 3.89
CA PRO A 104 -12.33 -35.01 4.82
C PRO A 104 -12.78 -33.55 4.58
N TYR A 105 -12.77 -33.09 3.32
CA TYR A 105 -13.38 -31.84 2.86
C TYR A 105 -12.74 -30.56 3.42
N VAL A 106 -11.42 -30.57 3.53
CA VAL A 106 -10.63 -29.40 3.96
C VAL A 106 -10.96 -28.16 3.12
N GLY A 107 -11.19 -27.05 3.81
CA GLY A 107 -11.40 -25.73 3.26
C GLY A 107 -10.12 -24.87 3.23
N TYR A 108 -10.05 -23.99 2.24
CA TYR A 108 -9.04 -22.95 2.11
C TYR A 108 -9.74 -21.62 2.01
N ALA A 109 -9.50 -20.72 2.97
CA ALA A 109 -10.09 -19.39 2.96
C ALA A 109 -9.05 -18.32 2.70
N TYR A 110 -9.49 -17.22 2.11
CA TYR A 110 -8.70 -16.00 1.89
C TYR A 110 -9.50 -14.82 2.42
N CYS A 111 -8.85 -13.89 3.11
CA CYS A 111 -9.44 -12.61 3.50
C CYS A 111 -8.45 -11.48 3.30
N ASN A 112 -8.94 -10.36 2.76
CA ASN A 112 -8.28 -9.07 2.80
C ASN A 112 -8.84 -8.24 3.96
N PHE A 113 -8.09 -8.18 5.06
CA PHE A 113 -8.53 -7.55 6.31
C PHE A 113 -8.61 -6.03 6.21
N ASN A 114 -7.72 -5.37 5.46
CA ASN A 114 -7.83 -3.94 5.18
C ASN A 114 -9.18 -3.60 4.53
N ARG A 115 -9.59 -4.38 3.52
CA ARG A 115 -10.88 -4.19 2.84
C ARG A 115 -12.07 -4.52 3.72
N LEU A 116 -11.98 -5.61 4.47
CA LEU A 116 -13.03 -6.00 5.42
C LEU A 116 -13.26 -4.90 6.46
N TYR A 117 -12.17 -4.39 7.04
CA TYR A 117 -12.19 -3.28 8.00
C TYR A 117 -12.82 -2.03 7.39
N MET A 118 -12.37 -1.60 6.21
CA MET A 118 -12.95 -0.43 5.53
C MET A 118 -14.45 -0.60 5.27
N LYS A 119 -14.87 -1.78 4.82
CA LYS A 119 -16.28 -2.08 4.58
C LYS A 119 -17.11 -1.98 5.87
N GLN A 120 -16.64 -2.59 6.96
CA GLN A 120 -17.32 -2.56 8.26
C GLN A 120 -17.42 -1.14 8.84
N LYS A 121 -16.41 -0.30 8.60
CA LYS A 121 -16.36 1.10 9.06
C LYS A 121 -17.00 2.10 8.08
N GLY A 122 -17.51 1.64 6.93
CA GLY A 122 -18.09 2.51 5.91
C GLY A 122 -17.09 3.46 5.24
N ILE A 123 -15.80 3.10 5.25
CA ILE A 123 -14.73 3.91 4.68
C ILE A 123 -14.69 3.68 3.16
N ASN A 124 -14.68 4.77 2.40
CA ASN A 124 -14.61 4.69 0.95
C ASN A 124 -13.16 4.35 0.50
N PRO A 125 -12.93 3.20 -0.15
CA PRO A 125 -11.59 2.77 -0.55
C PRO A 125 -10.93 3.68 -1.63
N TYR A 126 -11.69 4.60 -2.22
CA TYR A 126 -11.22 5.53 -3.25
C TYR A 126 -10.97 6.95 -2.74
N GLU A 127 -11.26 7.25 -1.47
CA GLU A 127 -11.24 8.62 -0.94
C GLU A 127 -9.84 9.25 -1.00
N ASP A 128 -8.79 8.44 -0.79
CA ASP A 128 -7.40 8.91 -0.71
C ASP A 128 -6.45 8.18 -1.70
N THR A 129 -6.97 7.44 -2.67
CA THR A 129 -6.14 6.58 -3.54
C THR A 129 -6.44 6.74 -5.03
N TYR A 130 -5.39 6.72 -5.84
CA TYR A 130 -5.49 6.63 -7.30
C TYR A 130 -5.90 5.19 -7.73
N LYS A 131 -7.13 4.77 -7.39
CA LYS A 131 -7.78 3.50 -7.79
C LYS A 131 -7.34 2.22 -7.06
N PHE A 132 -6.61 2.31 -5.94
CA PHE A 132 -6.20 1.14 -5.16
C PHE A 132 -7.15 0.86 -4.00
N THR A 133 -7.98 -0.17 -4.13
CA THR A 133 -8.99 -0.50 -3.10
C THR A 133 -8.44 -1.27 -1.89
N ASN A 134 -7.13 -1.25 -1.64
CA ASN A 134 -6.48 -1.98 -0.56
C ASN A 134 -5.44 -1.11 0.17
N VAL A 135 -5.77 0.16 0.37
CA VAL A 135 -4.94 1.14 1.05
C VAL A 135 -5.83 1.84 2.05
N LEU A 136 -5.48 1.75 3.33
CA LEU A 136 -6.20 2.46 4.38
C LEU A 136 -5.85 3.96 4.34
N PRO A 137 -6.83 4.85 4.56
CA PRO A 137 -6.58 6.28 4.66
C PRO A 137 -5.51 6.65 5.67
N ILE A 138 -4.65 7.63 5.36
CA ILE A 138 -3.52 8.04 6.23
C ILE A 138 -4.01 8.60 7.57
N TYR A 139 -5.23 9.13 7.63
CA TYR A 139 -5.79 9.66 8.86
C TYR A 139 -6.03 8.60 9.95
N LEU A 140 -6.08 7.31 9.59
CA LEU A 140 -6.13 6.21 10.56
C LEU A 140 -4.71 5.95 11.08
N ASN A 141 -4.23 6.82 11.97
CA ASN A 141 -2.84 6.88 12.39
C ASN A 141 -2.59 6.51 13.86
N ASP A 142 -3.64 6.19 14.63
CA ASP A 142 -3.49 5.61 15.96
C ASP A 142 -3.09 4.13 15.84
N GLU A 143 -1.79 3.85 16.05
CA GLU A 143 -1.21 2.52 15.96
C GLU A 143 -1.92 1.50 16.85
N LYS A 144 -2.28 1.91 18.08
CA LYS A 144 -2.83 0.99 19.08
C LYS A 144 -4.28 0.72 18.82
N GLU A 145 -5.07 1.75 18.56
CA GLU A 145 -6.49 1.62 18.29
C GLU A 145 -6.72 0.77 17.04
N LEU A 146 -6.04 1.08 15.94
CA LEU A 146 -6.25 0.37 14.67
C LEU A 146 -5.90 -1.11 14.77
N LEU A 147 -4.75 -1.46 15.37
CA LEU A 147 -4.35 -2.86 15.50
C LEU A 147 -5.31 -3.63 16.40
N ASN A 148 -5.80 -3.02 17.49
CA ASN A 148 -6.82 -3.65 18.36
C ASN A 148 -8.11 -3.92 17.59
N GLU A 149 -8.62 -2.94 16.84
CA GLU A 149 -9.83 -3.14 16.03
C GLU A 149 -9.65 -4.20 14.94
N MET A 150 -8.45 -4.29 14.34
CA MET A 150 -8.11 -5.36 13.40
C MET A 150 -8.04 -6.73 14.07
N CYS A 151 -7.57 -6.83 15.31
CA CYS A 151 -7.58 -8.09 16.06
C CYS A 151 -9.01 -8.57 16.33
N VAL A 152 -9.92 -7.65 16.70
CA VAL A 152 -11.35 -7.97 16.83
C VAL A 152 -11.92 -8.45 15.49
N THR A 153 -11.67 -7.69 14.41
CA THR A 153 -12.10 -8.05 13.05
C THR A 153 -11.60 -9.44 12.63
N PHE A 154 -10.35 -9.76 12.98
CA PHE A 154 -9.75 -11.06 12.74
C PHE A 154 -10.45 -12.19 13.49
N SER A 155 -10.64 -12.02 14.81
CA SER A 155 -11.30 -13.01 15.65
C SER A 155 -12.74 -13.26 15.22
N ASP A 156 -13.50 -12.20 14.91
CA ASP A 156 -14.88 -12.32 14.42
C ASP A 156 -14.93 -13.07 13.09
N HIS A 157 -14.01 -12.76 12.17
CA HIS A 157 -13.95 -13.45 10.88
C HIS A 157 -13.57 -14.93 11.01
N VAL A 158 -12.71 -15.28 11.97
CA VAL A 158 -12.40 -16.69 12.28
C VAL A 158 -13.66 -17.44 12.71
N GLN A 159 -14.49 -16.86 13.58
CA GLN A 159 -15.75 -17.49 14.01
C GLN A 159 -16.75 -17.60 12.85
N GLU A 160 -16.84 -16.56 12.03
CA GLU A 160 -17.66 -16.56 10.81
C GLU A 160 -17.24 -17.68 9.85
N LEU A 161 -15.93 -17.88 9.64
CA LEU A 161 -15.43 -18.97 8.80
C LEU A 161 -15.79 -20.35 9.35
N LYS A 162 -15.78 -20.55 10.69
CA LYS A 162 -16.23 -21.80 11.32
C LYS A 162 -17.69 -22.11 10.99
N PHE A 163 -18.56 -21.10 11.14
CA PHE A 163 -19.98 -21.20 10.83
C PHE A 163 -20.24 -21.46 9.34
N ILE A 164 -19.64 -20.66 8.45
CA ILE A 164 -19.82 -20.82 7.00
C ILE A 164 -19.34 -22.20 6.53
N TYR A 165 -18.24 -22.69 7.10
CA TYR A 165 -17.70 -24.01 6.79
C TYR A 165 -18.67 -25.13 7.19
N SER A 166 -19.22 -25.11 8.41
CA SER A 166 -20.17 -26.12 8.87
C SER A 166 -21.44 -26.14 8.02
N GLU A 167 -22.00 -24.96 7.71
CA GLU A 167 -23.18 -24.82 6.85
C GLU A 167 -22.93 -25.38 5.44
N TYR A 168 -21.77 -25.11 4.84
CA TYR A 168 -21.45 -25.64 3.53
C TYR A 168 -21.14 -27.14 3.54
N LEU A 169 -20.59 -27.71 4.62
CA LEU A 169 -20.46 -29.16 4.74
C LEU A 169 -21.83 -29.85 4.64
N LYS A 170 -22.81 -29.33 5.39
CA LYS A 170 -24.19 -29.81 5.35
C LYS A 170 -24.81 -29.63 3.96
N LYS A 171 -24.70 -28.43 3.38
CA LYS A 171 -25.34 -28.11 2.09
C LYS A 171 -24.75 -28.84 0.88
N ILE A 172 -23.44 -29.07 0.86
CA ILE A 172 -22.74 -29.62 -0.32
C ILE A 172 -22.57 -31.13 -0.21
N PHE A 173 -22.28 -31.63 0.99
CA PHE A 173 -21.91 -33.02 1.23
C PHE A 173 -22.91 -33.79 2.08
N ASP A 174 -24.02 -33.17 2.49
CA ASP A 174 -25.02 -33.75 3.39
C ASP A 174 -24.38 -34.23 4.71
N LEU A 175 -23.39 -33.47 5.19
CA LEU A 175 -22.60 -33.80 6.37
C LEU A 175 -22.86 -32.79 7.49
N ASP A 176 -23.75 -33.15 8.41
CA ASP A 176 -23.96 -32.42 9.66
C ASP A 176 -22.93 -32.86 10.70
N ILE A 177 -21.92 -32.02 10.94
CA ILE A 177 -20.81 -32.35 11.85
C ILE A 177 -21.21 -32.34 13.32
N GLU A 178 -22.24 -31.59 13.69
CA GLU A 178 -22.70 -31.48 15.08
C GLU A 178 -23.56 -32.69 15.44
N GLU A 179 -24.46 -33.10 14.53
CA GLU A 179 -25.19 -34.36 14.66
C GLU A 179 -24.23 -35.55 14.74
N LEU A 180 -23.27 -35.61 13.82
CA LEU A 180 -22.26 -36.68 13.83
C LEU A 180 -21.41 -36.66 15.12
N ALA A 181 -21.08 -35.49 15.67
CA ALA A 181 -20.35 -35.40 16.93
C ALA A 181 -21.17 -35.89 18.13
N ARG A 182 -22.48 -35.57 18.18
CA ARG A 182 -23.41 -36.06 19.19
C ARG A 182 -23.57 -37.59 19.13
N ASP A 183 -23.74 -38.14 17.94
CA ASP A 183 -23.84 -39.59 17.72
C ASP A 183 -22.57 -40.35 18.13
N LEU A 184 -21.42 -39.66 18.08
CA LEU A 184 -20.12 -40.19 18.49
C LEU A 184 -19.79 -39.90 19.96
N GLU A 185 -20.71 -39.29 20.72
CA GLU A 185 -20.55 -38.92 22.13
C GLU A 185 -19.26 -38.12 22.38
N LEU A 186 -18.91 -37.20 21.47
CA LEU A 186 -17.77 -36.31 21.65
C LEU A 186 -18.07 -35.29 22.76
N GLN A 187 -17.04 -34.85 23.48
CA GLN A 187 -17.17 -33.81 24.51
C GLN A 187 -17.59 -32.47 23.91
N GLU A 188 -17.05 -32.17 22.73
CA GLU A 188 -17.40 -31.01 21.92
C GLU A 188 -18.51 -31.39 20.94
N THR A 189 -19.55 -30.57 20.85
CA THR A 189 -20.74 -30.87 20.03
C THR A 189 -21.23 -29.70 19.17
N ASP A 190 -20.57 -28.56 19.27
CA ASP A 190 -20.92 -27.32 18.56
C ASP A 190 -19.84 -26.93 17.55
N TYR A 191 -20.23 -26.40 16.40
CA TYR A 191 -19.33 -26.05 15.30
C TYR A 191 -18.17 -25.13 15.74
N THR A 192 -18.38 -24.23 16.71
CA THR A 192 -17.33 -23.33 17.23
C THR A 192 -16.13 -24.09 17.79
N SER A 193 -16.39 -25.26 18.39
CA SER A 193 -15.38 -26.16 18.96
C SER A 193 -14.90 -27.23 17.97
N LEU A 194 -15.81 -27.75 17.14
CA LEU A 194 -15.50 -28.85 16.22
C LEU A 194 -14.70 -28.42 14.99
N VAL A 195 -14.79 -27.15 14.59
CA VAL A 195 -14.10 -26.62 13.41
C VAL A 195 -12.83 -25.88 13.82
N GLU A 196 -11.70 -26.31 13.27
CA GLU A 196 -10.40 -25.66 13.44
C GLU A 196 -10.12 -24.74 12.24
N VAL A 197 -9.71 -23.51 12.55
CA VAL A 197 -9.26 -22.52 11.56
C VAL A 197 -7.79 -22.22 11.86
N SER A 198 -6.91 -22.51 10.91
CA SER A 198 -5.45 -22.36 11.07
C SER A 198 -4.88 -21.44 10.00
N VAL A 199 -4.12 -20.42 10.40
CA VAL A 199 -3.49 -19.48 9.45
C VAL A 199 -2.32 -20.13 8.72
N LYS A 200 -2.43 -20.22 7.40
CA LYS A 200 -1.39 -20.78 6.51
C LYS A 200 -0.34 -19.73 6.12
N GLN A 201 -0.80 -18.50 5.88
CA GLN A 201 0.02 -17.37 5.49
C GLN A 201 -0.68 -16.08 5.89
N ALA A 202 0.06 -15.07 6.33
CA ALA A 202 -0.44 -13.73 6.59
C ALA A 202 0.56 -12.68 6.09
N GLU A 203 0.06 -11.63 5.46
CA GLU A 203 0.78 -10.38 5.20
C GLU A 203 0.46 -9.43 6.36
N VAL A 204 1.48 -9.15 7.17
CA VAL A 204 1.42 -8.26 8.33
C VAL A 204 2.38 -7.11 8.07
N ASP A 205 1.82 -5.90 7.99
CA ASP A 205 2.54 -4.75 7.49
C ASP A 205 2.73 -3.70 8.58
N VAL A 206 3.93 -3.13 8.62
CA VAL A 206 4.19 -1.89 9.34
C VAL A 206 4.20 -0.76 8.32
N GLU A 207 3.25 0.15 8.43
CA GLU A 207 3.13 1.29 7.55
C GLU A 207 3.65 2.55 8.24
N PHE A 208 4.70 3.13 7.68
CA PHE A 208 5.23 4.42 8.08
C PHE A 208 4.47 5.51 7.33
N LEU A 209 3.76 6.33 8.08
CA LEU A 209 2.86 7.34 7.57
C LEU A 209 3.59 8.66 7.36
N GLY A 210 3.23 9.39 6.31
CA GLY A 210 3.95 10.59 5.89
C GLY A 210 5.34 10.30 5.32
N CYS A 211 5.68 9.03 5.06
CA CYS A 211 7.02 8.64 4.67
C CYS A 211 7.11 8.17 3.20
N ASP A 212 8.24 8.49 2.57
CA ASP A 212 8.63 8.03 1.24
C ASP A 212 9.76 6.97 1.30
N GLN A 213 9.94 6.20 0.23
CA GLN A 213 10.95 5.15 0.13
C GLN A 213 12.38 5.67 0.30
N VAL A 214 12.66 6.88 -0.18
CA VAL A 214 13.99 7.50 -0.03
C VAL A 214 14.41 7.70 1.43
N GLN A 215 13.45 7.93 2.34
CA GLN A 215 13.73 8.18 3.76
C GLN A 215 14.32 6.97 4.48
N PHE A 216 14.23 5.78 3.87
CA PHE A 216 14.72 4.55 4.45
C PHE A 216 15.92 3.98 3.69
N GLU A 217 16.55 4.70 2.75
CA GLU A 217 17.68 4.17 1.97
C GLU A 217 18.82 3.60 2.84
N TYR A 218 19.04 4.17 4.02
CA TYR A 218 20.01 3.64 4.99
C TYR A 218 19.77 2.16 5.38
N ILE A 219 18.51 1.67 5.37
CA ILE A 219 18.17 0.27 5.62
C ILE A 219 18.81 -0.64 4.55
N ALA A 220 18.87 -0.17 3.30
CA ALA A 220 19.53 -0.86 2.21
C ALA A 220 21.06 -0.71 2.28
N GLU A 221 21.56 0.48 2.66
CA GLU A 221 23.00 0.77 2.71
C GLU A 221 23.75 0.09 3.85
N THR A 222 23.14 0.04 5.05
CA THR A 222 23.67 -0.66 6.25
C THR A 222 23.87 -2.16 6.03
N ARG A 223 23.44 -2.69 4.89
CA ARG A 223 23.34 -4.12 4.59
C ARG A 223 24.02 -4.59 3.32
N LYS A 224 24.93 -3.79 2.75
CA LYS A 224 25.77 -4.17 1.58
C LYS A 224 26.60 -5.46 1.75
N SER A 225 26.44 -6.22 2.84
CA SER A 225 27.16 -7.47 3.11
C SER A 225 26.34 -8.77 3.10
N ASN A 226 24.99 -8.83 3.05
CA ASN A 226 24.29 -10.15 3.08
C ASN A 226 22.81 -10.17 2.61
N TYR A 227 22.58 -10.49 1.33
CA TYR A 227 21.31 -11.00 0.77
C TYR A 227 20.16 -10.00 0.47
N MET A 228 20.41 -9.00 -0.38
CA MET A 228 19.35 -8.24 -1.06
C MET A 228 19.33 -8.61 -2.54
N LEU A 229 18.14 -8.95 -3.05
CA LEU A 229 17.86 -8.89 -4.48
C LEU A 229 17.08 -7.58 -4.69
N ARG A 230 17.80 -6.52 -5.09
CA ARG A 230 17.19 -5.31 -5.65
C ARG A 230 16.65 -5.66 -7.03
N CYS A 231 15.53 -6.37 -7.07
CA CYS A 231 14.69 -6.39 -8.26
C CYS A 231 13.75 -5.21 -8.13
N GLY A 232 14.22 -4.02 -8.50
CA GLY A 232 13.29 -2.98 -8.88
C GLY A 232 12.55 -3.51 -10.11
N ASP A 233 11.38 -4.09 -9.91
CA ASP A 233 10.39 -4.07 -10.98
C ASP A 233 10.02 -2.59 -11.24
N TRP A 234 9.20 -2.34 -12.25
CA TRP A 234 8.75 -0.97 -12.55
C TRP A 234 7.97 -0.32 -11.37
N THR A 235 7.69 -1.08 -10.30
CA THR A 235 6.98 -0.64 -9.09
C THR A 235 7.89 -0.26 -7.92
N GLN A 236 9.22 -0.37 -8.08
CA GLN A 236 10.22 0.00 -7.06
C GLN A 236 10.16 -0.82 -5.76
N THR A 237 9.57 -2.02 -5.77
CA THR A 237 9.52 -2.91 -4.60
C THR A 237 10.88 -3.52 -4.27
N GLU A 238 11.27 -3.48 -3.01
CA GLU A 238 12.49 -4.09 -2.49
C GLU A 238 12.19 -5.39 -1.74
N TYR A 239 12.91 -6.45 -2.07
CA TYR A 239 12.75 -7.76 -1.45
C TYR A 239 13.96 -8.11 -0.58
N TYR A 240 13.69 -8.38 0.69
CA TYR A 240 14.67 -8.81 1.67
C TYR A 240 14.51 -10.32 1.87
N SER A 241 15.36 -11.08 1.19
CA SER A 241 15.38 -12.53 1.29
C SER A 241 16.74 -13.01 1.76
N LYS A 242 16.82 -13.70 2.88
CA LYS A 242 18.00 -14.51 3.21
C LYS A 242 18.00 -15.74 2.29
N ASN A 243 19.15 -16.15 1.75
CA ASN A 243 19.31 -17.29 0.81
C ASN A 243 18.97 -18.69 1.38
N LEU A 244 18.15 -18.77 2.44
CA LEU A 244 17.79 -20.01 3.09
C LEU A 244 16.31 -20.30 2.83
N LYS A 245 16.03 -21.36 2.05
CA LYS A 245 14.67 -21.92 1.81
C LYS A 245 13.91 -22.26 3.11
N SER A 246 14.58 -22.24 4.26
CA SER A 246 14.04 -22.53 5.58
C SER A 246 13.43 -21.34 6.31
N ILE A 247 13.52 -20.11 5.79
CA ILE A 247 13.02 -18.95 6.50
C ILE A 247 11.51 -18.75 6.23
N PRO A 248 10.64 -18.89 7.24
CA PRO A 248 9.18 -18.78 7.08
C PRO A 248 8.67 -17.33 6.96
N ILE A 249 9.55 -16.34 6.82
CA ILE A 249 9.20 -14.91 6.83
C ILE A 249 9.84 -14.28 5.59
N GLN A 250 9.03 -13.63 4.75
CA GLN A 250 9.51 -12.77 3.69
C GLN A 250 9.35 -11.32 4.13
N PHE A 251 10.35 -10.47 3.90
CA PHE A 251 10.25 -9.04 4.16
C PHE A 251 10.34 -8.28 2.84
N LYS A 252 9.44 -7.34 2.63
CA LYS A 252 9.41 -6.43 1.48
C LYS A 252 9.27 -4.99 1.95
N ARG A 253 9.83 -4.07 1.18
CA ARG A 253 9.62 -2.64 1.36
C ARG A 253 9.22 -1.99 0.07
N TYR A 254 8.19 -1.15 0.09
CA TYR A 254 7.74 -0.42 -1.10
C TYR A 254 6.84 0.75 -0.73
N GLN A 255 6.66 1.68 -1.68
CA GLN A 255 5.67 2.74 -1.55
C GLN A 255 4.28 2.18 -1.85
N LYS A 256 3.44 2.02 -0.82
CA LYS A 256 2.08 1.45 -0.97
C LYS A 256 1.10 2.46 -1.57
N GLY A 257 1.26 3.72 -1.20
CA GLY A 257 0.47 4.87 -1.63
C GLY A 257 1.23 6.15 -1.32
N ALA A 258 0.74 7.31 -1.76
CA ALA A 258 1.42 8.58 -1.53
C ALA A 258 1.61 8.85 -0.02
N GLY A 259 2.85 8.85 0.48
CA GLY A 259 3.16 9.03 1.90
C GLY A 259 2.86 7.82 2.80
N ILE A 260 2.75 6.62 2.24
CA ILE A 260 2.72 5.36 3.00
C ILE A 260 3.88 4.50 2.51
N ASN A 261 4.97 4.49 3.28
CA ASN A 261 6.03 3.52 3.08
C ASN A 261 5.70 2.25 3.86
N ARG A 262 5.61 1.12 3.16
CA ARG A 262 5.17 -0.14 3.75
C ARG A 262 6.34 -1.09 3.92
N HIS A 263 6.48 -1.57 5.15
CA HIS A 263 7.32 -2.70 5.52
C HIS A 263 6.42 -3.93 5.68
N GLU A 264 6.35 -4.76 4.64
CA GLU A 264 5.49 -5.94 4.58
C GLU A 264 6.23 -7.20 5.04
N PHE A 265 5.69 -7.88 6.04
CA PHE A 265 6.14 -9.20 6.45
C PHE A 265 5.13 -10.26 6.05
N THR A 266 5.52 -11.15 5.13
CA THR A 266 4.73 -12.35 4.84
C THR A 266 5.16 -13.48 5.77
N TRP A 267 4.35 -13.77 6.79
CA TRP A 267 4.51 -14.91 7.68
C TRP A 267 3.90 -16.15 7.05
N SER A 268 4.63 -17.25 6.99
CA SER A 268 4.20 -18.51 6.37
C SER A 268 4.43 -19.70 7.29
N LYS A 269 3.67 -20.79 7.08
CA LYS A 269 3.84 -22.07 7.80
C LYS A 269 3.74 -21.87 9.32
N ASP A 270 4.73 -22.34 10.07
CA ASP A 270 4.68 -22.35 11.53
C ASP A 270 4.75 -20.94 12.13
N ALA A 271 5.35 -19.96 11.43
CA ALA A 271 5.39 -18.58 11.91
C ALA A 271 3.98 -17.98 12.01
N SER A 272 3.20 -18.04 10.91
CA SER A 272 1.83 -17.54 10.92
C SER A 272 0.93 -18.32 11.88
N ARG A 273 1.10 -19.65 11.96
CA ARG A 273 0.35 -20.50 12.89
C ARG A 273 0.64 -20.21 14.35
N ASN A 274 1.86 -19.81 14.70
CA ASN A 274 2.23 -19.56 16.09
C ASN A 274 1.79 -18.18 16.55
N TRP A 275 1.90 -17.18 15.68
CA TRP A 275 1.60 -15.79 16.04
C TRP A 275 0.13 -15.38 15.85
N LEU A 276 -0.63 -16.10 15.03
CA LEU A 276 -2.03 -15.79 14.72
C LEU A 276 -2.98 -16.94 15.11
N LYS A 277 -2.69 -17.62 16.24
CA LYS A 277 -3.52 -18.72 16.77
C LYS A 277 -4.54 -18.31 17.83
N PHE A 278 -4.42 -17.10 18.36
CA PHE A 278 -5.23 -16.67 19.49
C PHE A 278 -6.57 -16.16 18.99
N GLU A 279 -7.67 -16.70 19.55
CA GLU A 279 -9.02 -16.18 19.28
C GLU A 279 -9.32 -14.93 20.13
N ASP A 280 -8.64 -14.78 21.27
CA ASP A 280 -8.72 -13.59 22.11
C ASP A 280 -7.99 -12.40 21.45
N PRO A 281 -8.66 -11.26 21.21
CA PRO A 281 -8.05 -10.11 20.54
C PRO A 281 -6.86 -9.49 21.28
N GLU A 282 -6.85 -9.49 22.62
CA GLU A 282 -5.76 -8.89 23.40
C GLU A 282 -4.49 -9.75 23.28
N LEU A 283 -4.62 -11.07 23.42
CA LEU A 283 -3.50 -12.00 23.21
C LEU A 283 -3.01 -11.99 21.74
N LEU A 284 -3.93 -11.82 20.79
CA LEU A 284 -3.58 -11.71 19.38
C LEU A 284 -2.77 -10.43 19.12
N TYR A 285 -3.20 -9.30 19.69
CA TYR A 285 -2.48 -8.02 19.61
C TYR A 285 -1.03 -8.16 20.10
N GLU A 286 -0.83 -8.69 21.31
CA GLU A 286 0.50 -8.89 21.87
C GLU A 286 1.34 -9.84 21.02
N SER A 287 0.74 -10.93 20.52
CA SER A 287 1.45 -11.89 19.68
C SER A 287 1.85 -11.32 18.31
N ILE A 288 1.05 -10.42 17.74
CA ILE A 288 1.39 -9.73 16.48
C ILE A 288 2.59 -8.81 16.70
N LEU A 289 2.59 -8.03 17.78
CA LEU A 289 3.71 -7.14 18.14
C LEU A 289 5.01 -7.93 18.31
N LEU A 290 4.95 -9.06 19.02
CA LEU A 290 6.08 -9.96 19.17
C LEU A 290 6.56 -10.49 17.81
N GLY A 291 5.64 -10.94 16.96
CA GLY A 291 5.95 -11.44 15.62
C GLY A 291 6.63 -10.40 14.72
N ILE A 292 6.22 -9.13 14.81
CA ILE A 292 6.84 -8.01 14.11
C ILE A 292 8.25 -7.76 14.63
N SER A 293 8.41 -7.65 15.95
CA SER A 293 9.73 -7.45 16.57
C SER A 293 10.71 -8.56 16.19
N GLU A 294 10.29 -9.83 16.29
CA GLU A 294 11.10 -10.98 15.86
C GLU A 294 11.39 -10.99 14.36
N SER A 295 10.45 -10.52 13.53
CA SER A 295 10.65 -10.35 12.08
C SER A 295 11.76 -9.33 11.80
N TYR A 296 11.72 -8.15 12.42
CA TYR A 296 12.79 -7.16 12.31
C TYR A 296 14.13 -7.66 12.86
N LEU A 297 14.14 -8.36 13.99
CA LEU A 297 15.37 -8.94 14.56
C LEU A 297 15.97 -10.01 13.65
N LYS A 298 15.13 -10.81 12.98
CA LYS A 298 15.56 -11.77 11.96
C LYS A 298 16.12 -11.07 10.73
N TYR A 299 15.54 -9.91 10.42
CA TYR A 299 16.20 -8.81 9.73
C TYR A 299 17.67 -8.71 10.15
N GLY A 300 17.90 -8.30 11.38
CA GLY A 300 19.09 -7.61 11.88
C GLY A 300 18.79 -6.12 12.11
N PHE A 301 17.51 -5.79 12.31
CA PHE A 301 17.00 -4.48 12.64
C PHE A 301 16.30 -4.58 14.00
N GLU A 302 16.30 -3.49 14.75
CA GLU A 302 15.47 -3.35 15.93
C GLU A 302 14.22 -2.57 15.53
N PHE A 303 13.03 -3.09 15.84
CA PHE A 303 11.76 -2.48 15.43
C PHE A 303 11.65 -1.02 15.88
N GLU A 304 11.99 -0.73 17.14
CA GLU A 304 12.00 0.62 17.71
C GLU A 304 13.15 1.51 17.20
N GLY A 305 14.18 0.90 16.61
CA GLY A 305 15.32 1.60 16.04
C GLY A 305 15.14 2.03 14.57
N ILE A 306 14.06 1.60 13.90
CA ILE A 306 13.77 2.03 12.54
C ILE A 306 13.18 3.44 12.56
N ARG A 307 13.94 4.40 12.02
CA ARG A 307 13.53 5.80 11.91
C ARG A 307 13.81 6.31 10.50
N PRO A 308 12.80 6.84 9.79
CA PRO A 308 13.03 7.51 8.53
C PRO A 308 13.97 8.71 8.72
N ILE A 309 14.77 8.96 7.69
CA ILE A 309 15.51 10.20 7.55
C ILE A 309 14.50 11.33 7.42
N LYS A 310 14.72 12.44 8.14
CA LYS A 310 13.86 13.61 8.05
C LYS A 310 14.02 14.23 6.66
N LEU A 311 12.92 14.30 5.91
CA LEU A 311 12.83 15.10 4.70
C LEU A 311 11.95 16.30 5.00
N ASP A 312 12.57 17.46 5.17
CA ASP A 312 11.83 18.70 5.13
C ASP A 312 11.81 19.24 3.69
N GLY A 313 10.69 19.84 3.30
CA GLY A 313 10.50 20.33 1.93
C GLY A 313 11.51 21.40 1.53
N GLU A 314 12.07 22.15 2.48
CA GLU A 314 13.07 23.18 2.24
C GLU A 314 14.46 22.59 1.97
N SER A 315 14.85 21.54 2.68
CA SER A 315 16.05 20.73 2.49
C SER A 315 16.02 20.03 1.15
N LEU A 316 14.88 19.50 0.73
CA LEU A 316 14.72 18.92 -0.61
C LEU A 316 14.89 19.98 -1.71
N LEU A 317 14.37 21.19 -1.50
CA LEU A 317 14.59 22.31 -2.43
C LEU A 317 16.02 22.82 -2.41
N GLN A 318 16.68 22.77 -1.25
CA GLN A 318 18.08 23.11 -1.09
C GLN A 318 18.96 22.13 -1.88
N GLU A 319 18.67 20.83 -1.84
CA GLU A 319 19.33 19.82 -2.67
C GLU A 319 19.13 20.07 -4.17
N PHE A 320 17.90 20.40 -4.60
CA PHE A 320 17.65 20.80 -5.98
C PHE A 320 18.43 22.07 -6.37
N ALA A 321 18.51 23.05 -5.47
CA ALA A 321 19.26 24.28 -5.70
C ALA A 321 20.76 24.00 -5.89
N GLU A 322 21.33 23.15 -5.04
CA GLU A 322 22.73 22.73 -5.14
C GLU A 322 23.01 21.95 -6.42
N TRP A 323 22.14 20.99 -6.75
CA TRP A 323 22.29 20.18 -7.96
C TRP A 323 22.17 21.04 -9.22
N TRP A 324 21.20 21.95 -9.27
CA TRP A 324 21.01 22.86 -10.41
C TRP A 324 22.01 24.02 -10.40
N LYS A 325 22.80 24.18 -9.33
CA LYS A 325 23.72 25.31 -9.12
C LYS A 325 22.99 26.65 -9.23
N LEU A 326 21.81 26.71 -8.62
CA LEU A 326 20.92 27.87 -8.51
C LEU A 326 20.83 28.31 -7.05
N SER A 327 20.39 29.54 -6.80
CA SER A 327 20.01 29.93 -5.43
C SER A 327 18.71 29.23 -5.03
N LEU A 328 18.53 29.02 -3.73
CA LEU A 328 17.30 28.46 -3.16
C LEU A 328 16.06 29.24 -3.61
N ASP A 329 16.13 30.58 -3.65
CA ASP A 329 15.00 31.42 -4.08
C ASP A 329 14.64 31.22 -5.56
N ILE A 330 15.63 31.02 -6.44
CA ILE A 330 15.37 30.71 -7.85
C ILE A 330 14.73 29.33 -7.96
N THR A 331 15.24 28.33 -7.23
CA THR A 331 14.66 26.99 -7.18
C THR A 331 13.23 27.00 -6.66
N LYS A 332 12.96 27.71 -5.56
CA LYS A 332 11.61 27.94 -5.01
C LYS A 332 10.71 28.60 -6.05
N THR A 333 11.20 29.60 -6.76
CA THR A 333 10.42 30.26 -7.84
C THR A 333 10.15 29.32 -9.01
N ILE A 334 11.09 28.45 -9.38
CA ILE A 334 10.89 27.45 -10.43
C ILE A 334 9.87 26.40 -9.99
N ILE A 335 9.88 25.95 -8.75
CA ILE A 335 8.97 24.90 -8.28
C ILE A 335 7.59 25.47 -7.92
N TYR A 336 7.54 26.56 -7.18
CA TYR A 336 6.32 27.12 -6.60
C TYR A 336 5.78 28.33 -7.34
N GLY A 337 6.54 28.92 -8.26
CA GLY A 337 6.04 30.02 -9.07
C GLY A 337 4.92 29.55 -10.00
N GLY A 338 3.74 30.17 -9.92
CA GLY A 338 2.59 29.89 -10.80
C GLY A 338 2.77 30.30 -12.27
N ALA A 339 3.99 30.65 -12.69
CA ALA A 339 4.27 31.01 -14.07
C ALA A 339 4.59 29.78 -14.93
N THR A 340 4.00 29.77 -16.12
CA THR A 340 4.18 28.71 -17.13
C THR A 340 5.29 29.03 -18.12
N VAL A 341 5.62 30.31 -18.29
CA VAL A 341 6.72 30.76 -19.14
C VAL A 341 7.65 31.76 -18.45
N VAL A 342 8.88 31.80 -18.97
CA VAL A 342 9.97 32.62 -18.46
C VAL A 342 10.57 33.41 -19.62
N LYS A 343 10.68 34.72 -19.42
CA LYS A 343 11.30 35.64 -20.39
C LYS A 343 12.68 36.05 -19.92
N PHE A 344 13.66 35.92 -20.80
CA PHE A 344 15.05 36.32 -20.55
C PHE A 344 15.46 37.50 -21.41
N ASP A 345 16.26 38.38 -20.84
CA ASP A 345 16.85 39.52 -21.53
C ASP A 345 18.38 39.38 -21.64
N ARG A 346 19.08 40.47 -21.98
CA ARG A 346 20.54 40.46 -22.11
C ARG A 346 21.25 40.29 -20.76
N THR A 347 20.65 40.76 -19.67
CA THR A 347 21.22 40.71 -18.32
C THR A 347 21.06 39.31 -17.71
N THR A 348 19.99 38.59 -18.05
CA THR A 348 19.72 37.22 -17.55
C THR A 348 20.17 36.10 -18.49
N LYS A 349 21.06 36.41 -19.43
CA LYS A 349 21.65 35.43 -20.37
C LYS A 349 22.34 34.27 -19.65
N ASN A 350 23.06 34.54 -18.56
CA ASN A 350 23.80 33.51 -17.82
C ASN A 350 22.86 32.52 -17.11
N LEU A 351 21.80 33.04 -16.48
CA LEU A 351 20.77 32.22 -15.86
C LEU A 351 20.04 31.36 -16.90
N ARG A 352 19.66 31.95 -18.04
CA ARG A 352 19.07 31.22 -19.17
C ARG A 352 19.94 30.04 -19.59
N GLU A 353 21.24 30.27 -19.80
CA GLU A 353 22.16 29.22 -20.19
C GLU A 353 22.30 28.13 -19.12
N LYS A 354 22.30 28.48 -17.82
CA LYS A 354 22.29 27.51 -16.72
C LYS A 354 21.01 26.66 -16.73
N LEU A 355 19.84 27.29 -16.82
CA LEU A 355 18.55 26.59 -16.85
C LEU A 355 18.42 25.68 -18.08
N GLN A 356 18.93 26.09 -19.24
CA GLN A 356 18.98 25.24 -20.43
C GLN A 356 19.94 24.05 -20.26
N ARG A 357 21.12 24.26 -19.68
CA ARG A 357 22.11 23.18 -19.43
C ARG A 357 21.57 22.12 -18.47
N ASN A 358 20.75 22.53 -17.50
CA ASN A 358 20.08 21.63 -16.56
C ASN A 358 18.75 21.07 -17.10
N ASN A 359 18.39 21.32 -18.35
CA ASN A 359 17.11 20.91 -18.96
C ASN A 359 15.86 21.37 -18.19
N LEU A 360 15.93 22.53 -17.52
CA LEU A 360 14.82 23.08 -16.74
C LEU A 360 13.87 23.94 -17.58
N ILE A 361 14.36 24.47 -18.71
CA ILE A 361 13.57 25.26 -19.65
C ILE A 361 13.79 24.80 -21.08
N VAL A 362 12.75 24.92 -21.91
CA VAL A 362 12.78 24.65 -23.35
C VAL A 362 12.24 25.85 -24.12
N LYS A 363 12.71 26.04 -25.35
CA LYS A 363 12.18 27.12 -26.20
C LYS A 363 10.70 26.86 -26.46
N LEU A 364 9.90 27.92 -26.39
CA LEU A 364 8.49 27.84 -26.72
C LEU A 364 8.32 27.36 -28.17
N GLU A 365 7.49 26.33 -28.36
CA GLU A 365 7.26 25.69 -29.65
C GLU A 365 6.50 26.63 -30.61
N SER A 366 6.47 26.30 -31.91
CA SER A 366 5.81 27.11 -32.94
C SER A 366 4.35 27.37 -32.63
N ASP A 367 3.69 26.39 -32.04
CA ASP A 367 2.25 26.30 -31.87
C ASP A 367 1.75 27.20 -30.72
N PHE A 368 2.68 27.77 -29.94
CA PHE A 368 2.43 28.74 -28.88
C PHE A 368 2.97 30.15 -29.24
N GLY A 369 3.11 30.45 -30.53
CA GLY A 369 3.43 31.80 -31.03
C GLY A 369 4.92 32.18 -31.07
N ARG A 370 5.83 31.20 -30.90
CA ARG A 370 7.31 31.30 -31.09
C ARG A 370 7.93 32.70 -30.89
N LYS A 371 7.94 33.21 -29.66
CA LYS A 371 8.53 34.53 -29.34
C LYS A 371 10.01 34.42 -28.97
N ARG A 372 10.87 35.25 -29.57
CA ARG A 372 12.31 35.31 -29.26
C ARG A 372 12.53 35.66 -27.79
N GLY A 373 13.33 34.86 -27.09
CA GLY A 373 13.69 35.10 -25.68
C GLY A 373 12.67 34.56 -24.65
N ILE A 374 11.61 33.90 -25.10
CA ILE A 374 10.60 33.27 -24.25
C ILE A 374 10.80 31.75 -24.24
N TYR A 375 10.74 31.18 -23.04
CA TYR A 375 10.94 29.77 -22.77
C TYR A 375 9.81 29.26 -21.88
N ARG A 376 9.44 27.99 -22.02
CA ARG A 376 8.57 27.30 -21.06
C ARG A 376 9.42 26.46 -20.13
N PHE A 377 8.91 26.18 -18.94
CA PHE A 377 9.47 25.12 -18.10
C PHE A 377 9.37 23.78 -18.84
N SER A 378 10.38 22.94 -18.64
CA SER A 378 10.40 21.62 -19.26
C SER A 378 9.40 20.68 -18.57
N ASP A 379 8.98 19.63 -19.26
CA ASP A 379 8.11 18.59 -18.68
C ASP A 379 8.75 17.90 -17.46
N ALA A 380 10.08 17.99 -17.30
CA ALA A 380 10.76 17.51 -16.10
C ALA A 380 10.44 18.40 -14.89
N VAL A 381 10.44 19.72 -15.04
CA VAL A 381 10.05 20.65 -13.97
C VAL A 381 8.58 20.44 -13.61
N GLU A 382 7.68 20.31 -14.59
CA GLU A 382 6.26 20.06 -14.32
C GLU A 382 6.03 18.75 -13.56
N ARG A 383 6.76 17.69 -13.91
CA ARG A 383 6.72 16.43 -13.14
C ARG A 383 7.25 16.58 -11.72
N ILE A 384 8.31 17.36 -11.51
CA ILE A 384 8.85 17.62 -10.17
C ILE A 384 7.85 18.43 -9.34
N ARG A 385 7.21 19.45 -9.92
CA ARG A 385 6.14 20.23 -9.28
C ARG A 385 5.00 19.31 -8.82
N GLN A 386 4.51 18.45 -9.70
CA GLN A 386 3.46 17.48 -9.39
C GLN A 386 3.88 16.47 -8.31
N ALA A 387 5.11 15.96 -8.37
CA ALA A 387 5.63 15.03 -7.38
C ALA A 387 5.76 15.69 -6.00
N LEU A 388 6.22 16.95 -5.95
CA LEU A 388 6.37 17.71 -4.71
C LEU A 388 5.03 18.03 -4.05
N ASN A 389 3.97 18.31 -4.81
CA ASN A 389 2.62 18.45 -4.26
C ASN A 389 2.14 17.17 -3.53
N GLY A 390 2.66 15.99 -3.88
CA GLY A 390 2.37 14.73 -3.17
C GLY A 390 3.20 14.50 -1.90
N ILE A 391 4.19 15.36 -1.62
CA ILE A 391 5.15 15.22 -0.53
C ILE A 391 4.76 16.11 0.67
N TYR A 392 4.11 17.26 0.45
CA TYR A 392 3.76 18.17 1.55
C TYR A 392 2.62 17.65 2.42
N ARG A 393 2.87 17.60 3.73
CA ARG A 393 1.94 17.13 4.75
C ARG A 393 1.61 18.21 5.74
N CYS A 394 0.36 18.18 6.20
CA CYS A 394 -0.12 19.07 7.22
C CYS A 394 0.52 18.71 8.58
N PRO A 395 1.22 19.63 9.26
CA PRO A 395 1.81 19.35 10.57
C PRO A 395 0.76 19.11 11.67
N GLU A 396 -0.49 19.52 11.46
CA GLU A 396 -1.57 19.34 12.44
C GLU A 396 -2.32 18.01 12.30
N CYS A 397 -2.51 17.52 11.07
CA CYS A 397 -3.36 16.34 10.83
C CYS A 397 -2.78 15.31 9.85
N ASN A 398 -1.54 15.52 9.40
CA ASN A 398 -0.76 14.66 8.50
C ASN A 398 -1.41 14.36 7.13
N SER A 399 -2.50 15.04 6.77
CA SER A 399 -3.09 14.90 5.45
C SER A 399 -2.14 15.48 4.38
N LEU A 400 -2.32 15.02 3.14
CA LEU A 400 -1.76 15.74 1.99
C LEU A 400 -2.20 17.20 2.02
N MET A 401 -1.26 18.09 1.69
CA MET A 401 -1.56 19.49 1.45
C MET A 401 -1.47 19.77 -0.05
N ASP A 402 -2.41 20.53 -0.56
CA ASP A 402 -2.37 21.00 -1.94
C ASP A 402 -1.66 22.34 -1.99
N TYR A 403 -0.86 22.57 -3.03
CA TYR A 403 -0.27 23.88 -3.25
C TYR A 403 -1.30 24.83 -3.87
N ASP A 404 -1.59 25.91 -3.17
CA ASP A 404 -2.34 27.05 -3.68
C ASP A 404 -1.38 28.03 -4.37
N TYR A 405 -1.50 28.11 -5.70
CA TYR A 405 -0.66 28.96 -6.54
C TYR A 405 -1.02 30.46 -6.44
N GLU A 406 -2.23 30.80 -5.98
CA GLU A 406 -2.66 32.20 -5.81
C GLU A 406 -2.13 32.75 -4.48
N GLU A 407 -2.25 31.96 -3.42
CA GLU A 407 -1.82 32.32 -2.07
C GLU A 407 -0.35 31.99 -1.78
N PHE A 408 0.31 31.28 -2.69
CA PHE A 408 1.67 30.77 -2.54
C PHE A 408 1.86 29.98 -1.24
N ALA A 409 0.92 29.10 -0.94
CA ALA A 409 0.88 28.35 0.30
C ALA A 409 0.47 26.90 0.07
N HIS A 410 1.04 25.97 0.84
CA HIS A 410 0.43 24.65 0.95
C HIS A 410 -0.76 24.75 1.90
N VAL A 411 -1.92 24.25 1.48
CA VAL A 411 -3.18 24.28 2.22
C VAL A 411 -3.66 22.86 2.48
N CYS A 412 -3.91 22.56 3.75
CA CYS A 412 -4.51 21.29 4.16
C CYS A 412 -6.03 21.32 3.90
N LYS A 413 -6.54 20.45 3.02
CA LYS A 413 -7.99 20.37 2.77
C LYS A 413 -8.83 19.86 3.95
N ARG A 414 -8.19 19.24 4.94
CA ARG A 414 -8.87 18.61 6.08
C ARG A 414 -9.04 19.55 7.27
N CYS A 415 -7.97 20.25 7.67
CA CYS A 415 -8.00 21.16 8.82
C CYS A 415 -7.76 22.63 8.45
N ASN A 416 -7.59 22.96 7.17
CA ASN A 416 -7.28 24.30 6.66
C ASN A 416 -5.98 24.92 7.18
N HIS A 417 -5.06 24.12 7.76
CA HIS A 417 -3.72 24.59 8.08
C HIS A 417 -2.99 25.07 6.84
N ARG A 418 -2.19 26.14 6.98
CA ARG A 418 -1.50 26.81 5.86
C ARG A 418 -0.01 26.97 6.15
N ILE A 419 0.81 26.53 5.20
CA ILE A 419 2.25 26.80 5.18
C ILE A 419 2.50 27.78 4.04
N SER A 420 2.57 29.07 4.36
CA SER A 420 2.82 30.13 3.38
C SER A 420 4.30 30.26 3.08
N TYR A 421 4.66 30.39 1.81
CA TYR A 421 6.03 30.65 1.40
C TYR A 421 6.17 32.12 1.04
N SER A 422 6.86 32.88 1.90
CA SER A 422 7.38 34.18 1.50
C SER A 422 8.70 33.95 0.77
N PHE A 423 8.69 34.03 -0.55
CA PHE A 423 9.91 34.32 -1.30
C PHE A 423 9.79 35.74 -1.85
N GLU A 424 10.89 36.49 -1.88
CA GLU A 424 10.92 37.68 -2.70
C GLU A 424 10.57 37.21 -4.13
N ARG A 425 9.41 37.62 -4.66
CA ARG A 425 9.22 37.65 -6.11
C ARG A 425 10.40 38.43 -6.60
N CYS A 426 11.43 37.79 -7.19
CA CYS A 426 12.73 38.39 -7.50
C CYS A 426 12.58 39.90 -7.62
N SER A 427 12.85 40.57 -6.49
CA SER A 427 12.60 41.99 -6.38
C SER A 427 13.49 42.63 -7.43
N HIS A 428 13.01 43.70 -8.04
CA HIS A 428 13.46 44.25 -9.32
C HIS A 428 14.96 44.62 -9.45
N ASP A 429 15.82 44.30 -8.47
CA ASP A 429 17.17 44.84 -8.37
C ASP A 429 18.32 43.81 -8.38
N THR A 430 18.07 42.51 -8.51
CA THR A 430 19.14 41.55 -8.90
C THR A 430 18.62 40.50 -9.88
N GLU A 431 19.02 40.65 -11.16
CA GLU A 431 18.71 39.80 -12.33
C GLU A 431 17.23 39.77 -12.77
N PHE A 432 16.87 40.62 -13.74
CA PHE A 432 15.53 40.72 -14.34
C PHE A 432 15.08 39.42 -15.04
N VAL A 433 14.41 38.53 -14.31
CA VAL A 433 13.58 37.47 -14.87
C VAL A 433 12.12 37.90 -14.74
N LYS A 434 11.42 38.05 -15.86
CA LYS A 434 9.97 38.28 -15.84
C LYS A 434 9.26 36.96 -16.11
N PHE A 435 8.59 36.48 -15.07
CA PHE A 435 7.70 35.33 -15.13
C PHE A 435 6.34 35.81 -15.65
N GLU A 436 5.83 35.19 -16.71
CA GLU A 436 4.54 35.55 -17.32
C GLU A 436 3.68 34.27 -17.38
N THR A 437 2.38 34.39 -17.12
CA THR A 437 1.41 33.36 -17.43
C THR A 437 0.82 33.73 -18.79
N ILE A 438 0.98 32.87 -19.80
CA ILE A 438 0.35 33.07 -21.11
C ILE A 438 -1.04 32.42 -21.04
N GLU A 439 -2.09 33.21 -21.25
CA GLU A 439 -3.44 32.70 -21.49
C GLU A 439 -3.46 31.90 -22.80
N PRO A 440 -4.24 30.80 -22.89
CA PRO A 440 -4.41 30.07 -24.14
C PRO A 440 -4.81 31.03 -25.25
N ILE A 441 -4.21 30.88 -26.43
CA ILE A 441 -4.72 31.55 -27.63
C ILE A 441 -6.07 30.89 -27.88
N GLU A 442 -7.18 31.61 -27.66
CA GLU A 442 -8.48 31.18 -28.16
C GLU A 442 -8.33 31.04 -29.68
N ASP A 443 -8.64 29.87 -30.21
CA ASP A 443 -8.79 29.68 -31.65
C ASP A 443 -9.90 30.65 -32.10
N GLU A 444 -9.51 31.77 -32.72
CA GLU A 444 -10.43 32.59 -33.51
C GLU A 444 -10.85 31.76 -34.74
N GLU A 445 -11.76 30.81 -34.54
CA GLU A 445 -12.59 30.31 -35.62
C GLU A 445 -13.50 31.46 -36.11
N GLU A 446 -13.32 31.76 -37.40
CA GLU A 446 -14.29 32.35 -38.30
C GLU A 446 -14.91 33.72 -37.96
N VAL A 447 -14.23 34.80 -38.37
CA VAL A 447 -14.93 35.85 -39.14
C VAL A 447 -14.01 36.43 -40.22
N LYS A 448 -14.02 35.83 -41.41
CA LYS A 448 -13.81 36.58 -42.66
C LYS A 448 -14.92 36.23 -43.65
N LYS A 449 -15.88 37.15 -43.73
CA LYS A 449 -16.66 37.41 -44.94
C LYS A 449 -15.75 38.00 -46.02
#